data_AF-A0A9R0D9N7-F1
#
_entry.id   AF-A0A9R0D9N7-F1
#
_cell.length_a   1.000
_cell.length_b   1.000
_cell.length_c   1.000
_cell.angle_alpha   90.00
_cell.angle_beta   90.00
_cell.angle_gamma   90.00
#
_symmetry.space_group_name_H-M   'P 1'
#
loop_
_entity.id
_entity.type
_entity.pdbx_description
1 polymer ?
#
loop_
_entity_poly.entity_id
_entity_poly.type
_entity_poly.pdbx_seq_one_letter_code
_entity_poly.pdbx_strand_id
1 'polypeptide(L)'
;MSWSSSFWVLLFCCNVMRVSPQCQIAQACITDFSASNCSAGQQWVPNSIAKGCCPSCVPSGGATPPTEGCDPNYSTCLPDGRYAPVQCKGDRFTGRCFCSDPNGRRIFGQMWRDQAQHMTCACSRRRAELEAEGKVVTLHCSANGDYEQLQCDSGMCWCVHARTGQPNVTPVHEEDMEFLPCYSASVIGERYLRKCESLSIANGFIRYEQSTHGTNFLGSPASTCDYDGSYGPIQILNGIAYCTGRDGKILGAWQTTVATMQGMNCNCARDTMIYFPERGMTVTETCEANGNYQPLQSVGSVYYCVDTDGYHTELFEGTPPDCRKYAAT
;
A
#
# COMPACT_ATOMS: atom_id res chain seq x y z
N MET A 1 66.29 -2.82 -37.41
CA MET A 1 66.32 -2.00 -36.18
C MET A 1 64.89 -1.87 -35.67
N SER A 2 64.71 -2.13 -34.38
CA SER A 2 63.46 -2.45 -33.69
C SER A 2 62.38 -1.39 -33.78
N TRP A 3 61.14 -1.79 -34.08
CA TRP A 3 59.94 -1.03 -33.71
C TRP A 3 59.00 -1.92 -32.89
N SER A 4 59.10 -1.75 -31.57
CA SER A 4 58.09 -2.13 -30.57
C SER A 4 56.94 -1.13 -30.60
N SER A 5 55.69 -1.58 -30.47
CA SER A 5 54.56 -0.86 -29.84
C SER A 5 53.32 -1.76 -29.88
N SER A 6 53.04 -2.53 -28.82
CA SER A 6 52.07 -2.19 -27.76
C SER A 6 50.60 -2.43 -28.15
N PHE A 7 50.14 -3.67 -27.90
CA PHE A 7 48.72 -4.03 -27.85
C PHE A 7 48.08 -3.37 -26.62
N TRP A 8 47.18 -2.42 -26.83
CA TRP A 8 46.30 -1.91 -25.77
C TRP A 8 45.06 -2.80 -25.70
N VAL A 9 45.02 -3.69 -24.71
CA VAL A 9 43.77 -4.33 -24.29
C VAL A 9 43.00 -3.30 -23.46
N LEU A 10 41.98 -2.69 -24.07
CA LEU A 10 41.00 -1.88 -23.35
C LEU A 10 40.14 -2.81 -22.50
N LEU A 11 40.54 -3.00 -21.24
CA LEU A 11 39.68 -3.49 -20.18
C LEU A 11 38.57 -2.46 -19.97
N PHE A 12 37.42 -2.70 -20.59
CA PHE A 12 36.17 -2.04 -20.23
C PHE A 12 35.77 -2.56 -18.84
N CYS A 13 36.30 -1.92 -17.79
CA CYS A 13 35.68 -1.98 -16.48
C CYS A 13 34.31 -1.30 -16.61
N CYS A 14 33.27 -2.09 -16.87
CA CYS A 14 31.90 -1.70 -16.54
C CYS A 14 31.86 -1.45 -15.03
N ASN A 15 32.15 -0.21 -14.63
CA ASN A 15 31.63 0.33 -13.38
C ASN A 15 30.12 0.34 -13.54
N VAL A 16 29.49 -0.77 -13.17
CA VAL A 16 28.09 -0.73 -12.73
C VAL A 16 28.14 0.07 -11.44
N MET A 17 28.10 1.40 -11.57
CA MET A 17 27.62 2.24 -10.50
C MET A 17 26.23 1.71 -10.21
N ARG A 18 26.11 0.89 -9.16
CA ARG A 18 24.84 0.74 -8.48
C ARG A 18 24.49 2.14 -8.04
N VAL A 19 23.64 2.79 -8.82
CA VAL A 19 22.88 3.94 -8.36
C VAL A 19 21.99 3.35 -7.26
N SER A 20 22.52 3.28 -6.04
CA SER A 20 21.68 3.16 -4.87
C SER A 20 20.70 4.31 -4.99
N PRO A 21 19.37 4.08 -4.95
CA PRO A 21 18.42 5.17 -4.92
C PRO A 21 18.72 5.98 -3.68
N GLN A 22 19.48 7.07 -3.86
CA GLN A 22 19.74 8.03 -2.82
C GLN A 22 18.41 8.72 -2.60
N CYS A 23 17.84 8.52 -1.41
CA CYS A 23 16.64 9.19 -0.97
C CYS A 23 16.96 10.69 -0.83
N GLN A 24 16.95 11.43 -1.94
CA GLN A 24 17.09 12.89 -1.94
C GLN A 24 15.84 13.57 -1.35
N ILE A 25 14.80 12.79 -1.05
CA ILE A 25 13.52 13.22 -0.49
C ILE A 25 13.09 12.20 0.58
N ALA A 26 13.80 12.15 1.71
CA ALA A 26 13.16 11.76 2.98
C ALA A 26 12.68 13.01 3.72
N GLN A 27 12.28 14.06 2.98
CA GLN A 27 11.62 15.23 3.54
C GLN A 27 10.12 14.89 3.65
N ALA A 28 9.63 14.85 4.88
CA ALA A 28 8.29 14.43 5.30
C ALA A 28 8.07 12.91 5.35
N CYS A 29 8.79 12.26 6.27
CA CYS A 29 8.20 11.19 7.07
C CYS A 29 6.84 11.68 7.58
N ILE A 30 5.72 10.99 7.31
CA ILE A 30 4.43 11.30 7.96
C ILE A 30 4.53 10.80 9.40
N THR A 31 5.19 11.61 10.20
CA THR A 31 5.10 11.63 11.65
C THR A 31 4.81 13.08 11.99
N ASP A 32 3.90 13.34 12.93
CA ASP A 32 3.71 14.67 13.54
C ASP A 32 4.97 15.17 14.29
N PHE A 33 6.09 14.43 14.17
CA PHE A 33 7.37 14.65 14.80
C PHE A 33 8.41 15.17 13.79
N SER A 34 8.76 16.44 13.94
CA SER A 34 9.70 17.17 13.09
C SER A 34 10.81 17.82 13.91
N ALA A 35 11.67 18.61 13.27
CA ALA A 35 12.69 19.39 13.97
C ALA A 35 12.11 20.37 15.01
N SER A 36 10.85 20.82 14.85
CA SER A 36 10.19 21.72 15.81
C SER A 36 9.91 21.05 17.16
N ASN A 37 9.92 19.72 17.22
CA ASN A 37 9.70 18.96 18.44
C ASN A 37 10.99 18.73 19.26
N CYS A 38 12.15 19.20 18.76
CA CYS A 38 13.43 19.08 19.45
C CYS A 38 13.74 20.29 20.34
N SER A 39 14.28 20.03 21.54
CA SER A 39 14.71 21.10 22.46
C SER A 39 16.01 21.76 22.00
N ALA A 40 16.31 22.96 22.50
CA ALA A 40 17.56 23.65 22.20
C ALA A 40 18.79 22.78 22.53
N GLY A 41 19.70 22.64 21.57
CA GLY A 41 20.86 21.75 21.67
C GLY A 41 20.61 20.31 21.24
N GLN A 42 19.43 20.01 20.67
CA GLN A 42 19.13 18.74 20.03
C GLN A 42 18.95 18.90 18.52
N GLN A 43 19.24 17.82 17.78
CA GLN A 43 19.05 17.68 16.36
C GLN A 43 18.07 16.55 16.09
N TRP A 44 17.11 16.78 15.19
CA TRP A 44 16.23 15.73 14.68
C TRP A 44 17.03 14.75 13.83
N VAL A 45 16.93 13.46 14.16
CA VAL A 45 17.60 12.39 13.42
C VAL A 45 16.56 11.35 12.98
N PRO A 46 16.37 11.18 11.65
CA PRO A 46 15.26 10.41 11.08
C PRO A 46 15.23 8.95 11.51
N ASN A 47 16.41 8.33 11.68
CA ASN A 47 16.56 6.89 11.92
C ASN A 47 17.17 6.60 13.30
N SER A 48 16.81 7.39 14.31
CA SER A 48 17.35 7.27 15.67
C SER A 48 16.30 6.88 16.69
N ILE A 49 16.72 6.09 17.69
CA ILE A 49 15.89 5.66 18.81
C ILE A 49 16.13 6.58 20.01
N ALA A 50 15.07 7.19 20.53
CA ALA A 50 15.05 7.70 21.90
C ALA A 50 13.82 7.16 22.62
N LYS A 51 14.03 6.43 23.73
CA LYS A 51 12.94 5.81 24.51
C LYS A 51 11.99 4.91 23.70
N GLY A 52 12.47 4.29 22.61
CA GLY A 52 11.70 3.35 21.78
C GLY A 52 10.91 3.98 20.61
N CYS A 53 11.00 5.30 20.41
CA CYS A 53 10.35 5.99 19.28
C CYS A 53 11.37 6.45 18.24
N CYS A 54 10.96 6.46 16.97
CA CYS A 54 11.74 6.85 15.80
C CYS A 54 10.84 7.69 14.85
N PRO A 55 11.26 8.86 14.31
CA PRO A 55 12.54 9.56 14.52
C PRO A 55 12.69 10.12 15.94
N SER A 56 13.90 10.56 16.31
CA SER A 56 14.18 11.10 17.65
C SER A 56 15.06 12.35 17.65
N CYS A 57 15.05 13.10 18.76
CA CYS A 57 15.89 14.27 18.98
C CYS A 57 17.13 13.88 19.79
N VAL A 58 18.32 14.07 19.21
CA VAL A 58 19.60 13.66 19.81
C VAL A 58 20.42 14.90 20.16
N PRO A 59 21.28 14.89 21.18
CA PRO A 59 22.16 16.03 21.48
C PRO A 59 23.08 16.37 20.31
N SER A 60 23.18 17.64 19.95
CA SER A 60 24.06 18.13 18.90
C SER A 60 25.52 17.90 19.30
N GLY A 61 26.19 16.94 18.64
CA GLY A 61 27.57 16.51 18.97
C GLY A 61 27.67 15.24 19.83
N GLY A 62 26.55 14.56 20.11
CA GLY A 62 26.53 13.24 20.74
C GLY A 62 26.90 12.10 19.78
N ALA A 63 27.14 10.91 20.32
CA ALA A 63 27.35 9.70 19.52
C ALA A 63 26.12 9.40 18.65
N THR A 64 26.33 8.88 17.44
CA THR A 64 25.27 8.34 16.58
C THR A 64 24.46 7.30 17.37
N PRO A 65 23.14 7.49 17.55
CA PRO A 65 22.33 6.54 18.29
C PRO A 65 22.32 5.16 17.63
N PRO A 66 22.09 4.08 18.40
CA PRO A 66 21.85 2.76 17.84
C PRO A 66 20.65 2.80 16.89
N THR A 67 20.78 2.12 15.76
CA THR A 67 19.69 1.88 14.80
C THR A 67 18.98 0.54 15.05
N GLU A 68 19.57 -0.33 15.90
CA GLU A 68 18.98 -1.60 16.33
C GLU A 68 17.97 -1.37 17.46
N GLY A 69 16.71 -1.71 17.22
CA GLY A 69 15.62 -1.61 18.21
C GLY A 69 14.57 -0.53 17.96
N CYS A 70 14.56 0.13 16.79
CA CYS A 70 13.36 0.88 16.38
C CYS A 70 12.20 -0.12 16.28
N ASP A 71 11.11 0.16 16.97
CA ASP A 71 9.87 -0.58 16.77
C ASP A 71 9.32 -0.19 15.39
N PRO A 72 9.27 -1.12 14.40
CA PRO A 72 8.74 -0.81 13.07
C PRO A 72 7.25 -0.42 13.10
N ASN A 73 6.56 -0.61 14.23
CA ASN A 73 5.22 -0.07 14.45
C ASN A 73 5.21 1.48 14.55
N TYR A 74 6.38 2.11 14.70
CA TYR A 74 6.59 3.56 14.70
C TYR A 74 7.93 3.97 14.05
N SER A 75 8.19 3.67 12.78
CA SER A 75 9.18 4.46 12.02
C SER A 75 9.10 4.40 10.50
N THR A 76 9.42 5.56 9.95
CA THR A 76 9.07 6.11 8.64
C THR A 76 10.20 5.99 7.60
N CYS A 77 11.17 5.07 7.79
CA CYS A 77 12.20 4.65 6.82
C CYS A 77 12.94 3.40 7.35
N LEU A 78 13.49 2.58 6.46
CA LEU A 78 14.44 1.49 6.75
C LEU A 78 15.88 2.03 6.83
N PRO A 79 16.84 1.29 7.43
CA PRO A 79 18.24 1.72 7.51
C PRO A 79 18.91 2.00 6.15
N ASP A 80 18.37 1.42 5.08
CA ASP A 80 18.84 1.61 3.69
C ASP A 80 18.22 2.84 2.99
N GLY A 81 17.39 3.61 3.70
CA GLY A 81 16.76 4.83 3.20
C GLY A 81 15.47 4.59 2.40
N ARG A 82 14.98 3.35 2.28
CA ARG A 82 13.66 3.05 1.68
C ARG A 82 12.55 3.27 2.69
N TYR A 83 11.30 3.43 2.22
CA TYR A 83 10.16 3.49 3.13
C TYR A 83 9.95 2.15 3.85
N ALA A 84 9.64 2.23 5.15
CA ALA A 84 9.29 1.07 5.94
C ALA A 84 7.96 0.46 5.47
N PRO A 85 7.75 -0.86 5.57
CA PRO A 85 6.55 -1.50 5.06
C PRO A 85 5.23 -0.94 5.60
N VAL A 86 5.20 -0.58 6.88
CA VAL A 86 4.01 -0.09 7.58
C VAL A 86 4.14 1.42 7.81
N GLN A 87 3.13 2.19 7.40
CA GLN A 87 3.05 3.64 7.58
C GLN A 87 1.76 3.99 8.30
N CYS A 88 1.84 4.67 9.45
CA CYS A 88 0.67 4.95 10.28
C CYS A 88 0.35 6.44 10.38
N LYS A 89 -0.94 6.79 10.27
CA LYS A 89 -1.48 8.16 10.33
C LYS A 89 -2.52 8.27 11.45
N GLY A 90 -2.75 9.49 11.94
CA GLY A 90 -3.75 9.80 12.97
C GLY A 90 -3.40 9.32 14.39
N ASP A 91 -4.32 9.60 15.32
CA ASP A 91 -4.18 9.33 16.74
C ASP A 91 -4.34 7.84 17.11
N ARG A 92 -4.31 7.51 18.40
CA ARG A 92 -4.39 6.11 18.88
C ARG A 92 -5.76 5.44 18.64
N PHE A 93 -6.84 6.20 18.54
CA PHE A 93 -8.21 5.71 18.50
C PHE A 93 -8.79 5.72 17.08
N THR A 94 -8.48 6.74 16.29
CA THR A 94 -8.96 6.94 14.91
C THR A 94 -7.86 6.69 13.87
N GLY A 95 -6.61 6.52 14.31
CA GLY A 95 -5.48 6.29 13.43
C GLY A 95 -5.50 4.92 12.77
N ARG A 96 -4.87 4.87 11.59
CA ARG A 96 -4.72 3.67 10.78
C ARG A 96 -3.28 3.52 10.34
N CYS A 97 -2.91 2.28 10.07
CA CYS A 97 -1.66 1.88 9.47
C CYS A 97 -1.94 1.29 8.10
N PHE A 98 -1.08 1.59 7.14
CA PHE A 98 -1.19 1.17 5.74
C PHE A 98 0.11 0.52 5.28
N CYS A 99 0.00 -0.35 4.29
CA CYS A 99 1.16 -0.87 3.61
C CYS A 99 1.71 0.13 2.59
N SER A 100 3.03 0.20 2.48
CA SER A 100 3.72 1.01 1.47
C SER A 100 4.80 0.22 0.73
N ASP A 101 4.98 0.58 -0.54
CA ASP A 101 6.08 0.08 -1.35
C ASP A 101 7.42 0.75 -0.95
N PRO A 102 8.57 0.29 -1.48
CA PRO A 102 9.87 0.88 -1.16
C PRO A 102 10.01 2.39 -1.36
N ASN A 103 9.18 2.99 -2.23
CA ASN A 103 9.18 4.42 -2.55
C ASN A 103 8.13 5.20 -1.75
N GLY A 104 7.43 4.55 -0.82
CA GLY A 104 6.45 5.19 0.05
C GLY A 104 5.05 5.29 -0.56
N ARG A 105 4.81 4.70 -1.73
CA ARG A 105 3.46 4.69 -2.32
C ARG A 105 2.60 3.70 -1.56
N ARG A 106 1.37 4.12 -1.22
CA ARG A 106 0.35 3.26 -0.60
C ARG A 106 0.04 2.07 -1.49
N ILE A 107 0.09 0.88 -0.92
CA ILE A 107 -0.31 -0.39 -1.54
C ILE A 107 -1.38 -1.07 -0.69
N PHE A 108 -1.95 -2.16 -1.18
CA PHE A 108 -2.98 -2.90 -0.47
C PHE A 108 -2.52 -3.32 0.94
N GLY A 109 -3.44 -3.24 1.90
CA GLY A 109 -3.22 -3.64 3.29
C GLY A 109 -3.37 -2.48 4.24
N GLN A 110 -4.25 -2.62 5.21
CA GLN A 110 -4.44 -1.66 6.29
C GLN A 110 -4.80 -2.32 7.61
N MET A 111 -4.59 -1.61 8.71
CA MET A 111 -5.08 -2.00 10.02
C MET A 111 -5.34 -0.77 10.87
N TRP A 112 -6.26 -0.87 11.83
CA TRP A 112 -6.38 0.14 12.86
C TRP A 112 -5.09 0.24 13.66
N ARG A 113 -4.68 1.46 14.03
CA ARG A 113 -3.38 1.69 14.68
C ARG A 113 -3.23 0.88 15.97
N ASP A 114 -4.30 0.76 16.76
CA ASP A 114 -4.32 -0.04 18.00
C ASP A 114 -4.26 -1.56 17.78
N GLN A 115 -4.43 -2.03 16.54
CA GLN A 115 -4.39 -3.44 16.14
C GLN A 115 -3.20 -3.77 15.23
N ALA A 116 -2.37 -2.77 14.89
CA ALA A 116 -1.30 -2.90 13.91
C ALA A 116 0.01 -3.49 14.45
N GLN A 117 0.10 -3.84 15.75
CA GLN A 117 1.34 -4.29 16.41
C GLN A 117 2.05 -5.45 15.71
N HIS A 118 1.30 -6.29 15.00
CA HIS A 118 1.82 -7.47 14.29
C HIS A 118 1.73 -7.37 12.77
N MET A 119 1.31 -6.22 12.25
CA MET A 119 1.25 -5.93 10.81
C MET A 119 2.67 -5.82 10.26
N THR A 120 2.96 -6.54 9.18
CA THR A 120 4.29 -6.52 8.53
C THR A 120 4.24 -6.06 7.08
N CYS A 121 3.08 -6.17 6.42
CA CYS A 121 2.91 -5.88 5.00
C CYS A 121 3.78 -6.75 4.07
N ALA A 122 4.28 -7.89 4.58
CA ALA A 122 5.25 -8.71 3.88
C ALA A 122 4.69 -9.26 2.55
N CYS A 123 3.43 -9.70 2.56
CA CYS A 123 2.78 -10.20 1.34
C CYS A 123 2.53 -9.08 0.35
N SER A 124 1.91 -7.99 0.80
CA SER A 124 1.59 -6.87 -0.10
C SER A 124 2.82 -6.31 -0.78
N ARG A 125 3.93 -6.15 -0.04
CA ARG A 125 5.18 -5.69 -0.63
C ARG A 125 5.75 -6.67 -1.62
N ARG A 126 5.79 -7.96 -1.27
CA ARG A 126 6.32 -8.98 -2.19
C ARG A 126 5.51 -9.06 -3.47
N ARG A 127 4.18 -9.00 -3.37
CA ARG A 127 3.28 -9.00 -4.53
C ARG A 127 3.49 -7.75 -5.38
N ALA A 128 3.55 -6.56 -4.78
CA ALA A 128 3.81 -5.32 -5.49
C ALA A 128 5.18 -5.32 -6.21
N GLU A 129 6.22 -5.89 -5.60
CA GLU A 129 7.54 -6.07 -6.23
C GLU A 129 7.47 -6.98 -7.46
N LEU A 130 6.82 -8.14 -7.34
CA LEU A 130 6.65 -9.08 -8.45
C LEU A 130 5.79 -8.51 -9.60
N GLU A 131 4.72 -7.78 -9.27
CA GLU A 131 3.88 -7.10 -10.25
C GLU A 131 4.66 -5.98 -10.97
N ALA A 132 5.53 -5.24 -10.25
CA ALA A 132 6.42 -4.26 -10.85
C ALA A 132 7.48 -4.88 -11.78
N GLU A 133 7.86 -6.15 -11.55
CA GLU A 133 8.68 -6.95 -12.47
C GLU A 133 7.88 -7.47 -13.69
N GLY A 134 6.58 -7.17 -13.79
CA GLY A 134 5.71 -7.60 -14.89
C GLY A 134 5.20 -9.04 -14.76
N LYS A 135 5.28 -9.64 -13.57
CA LYS A 135 4.78 -10.99 -13.33
C LYS A 135 3.28 -10.96 -13.06
N VAL A 136 2.59 -12.01 -13.50
CA VAL A 136 1.23 -12.32 -13.06
C VAL A 136 1.35 -13.02 -11.72
N VAL A 137 0.75 -12.47 -10.67
CA VAL A 137 0.92 -12.92 -9.29
C VAL A 137 -0.43 -13.24 -8.68
N THR A 138 -0.56 -14.42 -8.09
CA THR A 138 -1.82 -14.86 -7.43
C THR A 138 -1.69 -14.99 -5.92
N LEU A 139 -0.59 -14.53 -5.32
CA LEU A 139 -0.39 -14.55 -3.87
C LEU A 139 -1.54 -13.83 -3.12
N HIS A 140 -2.12 -14.52 -2.15
CA HIS A 140 -3.18 -13.96 -1.29
C HIS A 140 -2.61 -13.33 -0.03
N CYS A 141 -2.89 -12.05 0.15
CA CYS A 141 -2.57 -11.33 1.37
C CYS A 141 -3.79 -11.27 2.28
N SER A 142 -3.60 -11.14 3.59
CA SER A 142 -4.68 -10.77 4.51
C SER A 142 -4.97 -9.27 4.42
N ALA A 143 -6.08 -8.81 5.00
CA ALA A 143 -6.50 -7.40 4.94
C ALA A 143 -5.46 -6.41 5.51
N ASN A 144 -4.56 -6.86 6.38
CA ASN A 144 -3.43 -6.08 6.92
C ASN A 144 -2.15 -6.16 6.07
N GLY A 145 -2.19 -6.85 4.93
CA GLY A 145 -1.07 -7.01 4.00
C GLY A 145 -0.03 -8.07 4.37
N ASP A 146 -0.28 -8.87 5.41
CA ASP A 146 0.50 -10.09 5.70
C ASP A 146 0.09 -11.23 4.78
N TYR A 147 0.80 -12.36 4.82
CA TYR A 147 0.44 -13.53 4.02
C TYR A 147 -0.73 -14.29 4.65
N GLU A 148 -1.66 -14.72 3.81
CA GLU A 148 -2.50 -15.86 4.16
C GLU A 148 -1.65 -17.14 4.20
N GLN A 149 -2.04 -18.12 5.03
CA GLN A 149 -1.16 -19.28 5.26
C GLN A 149 -1.00 -20.16 4.02
N LEU A 150 -2.05 -20.32 3.22
CA LEU A 150 -2.00 -21.01 1.94
C LEU A 150 -1.66 -20.02 0.83
N GLN A 151 -0.58 -20.26 0.11
CA GLN A 151 -0.19 -19.49 -1.07
C GLN A 151 -0.20 -20.42 -2.28
N CYS A 152 -0.78 -19.95 -3.38
CA CYS A 152 -0.61 -20.59 -4.68
C CYS A 152 -0.19 -19.55 -5.71
N ASP A 153 0.80 -19.93 -6.51
CA ASP A 153 1.28 -19.13 -7.62
C ASP A 153 1.84 -20.06 -8.70
N SER A 154 1.59 -19.72 -9.96
CA SER A 154 2.12 -20.45 -11.11
C SER A 154 1.82 -21.97 -11.08
N GLY A 155 0.64 -22.36 -10.60
CA GLY A 155 0.17 -23.76 -10.55
C GLY A 155 0.74 -24.60 -9.40
N MET A 156 1.48 -23.99 -8.48
CA MET A 156 2.02 -24.64 -7.28
C MET A 156 1.43 -23.98 -6.04
N CYS A 157 1.15 -24.78 -5.01
CA CYS A 157 0.63 -24.33 -3.73
C CYS A 157 1.56 -24.73 -2.58
N TRP A 158 1.69 -23.89 -1.56
CA TRP A 158 2.50 -24.16 -0.36
C TRP A 158 1.98 -23.41 0.85
N CYS A 159 2.34 -23.89 2.05
CA CYS A 159 2.08 -23.20 3.29
C CYS A 159 3.22 -22.24 3.64
N VAL A 160 2.89 -21.04 4.13
CA VAL A 160 3.85 -20.02 4.56
C VAL A 160 3.61 -19.55 5.98
N HIS A 161 4.66 -19.01 6.59
CA HIS A 161 4.53 -18.18 7.76
C HIS A 161 3.93 -16.81 7.40
N ALA A 162 2.80 -16.45 8.02
CA ALA A 162 2.03 -15.23 7.72
C ALA A 162 2.88 -13.94 7.67
N ARG A 163 3.85 -13.79 8.57
CA ARG A 163 4.65 -12.56 8.70
C ARG A 163 5.90 -12.50 7.84
N THR A 164 6.39 -13.63 7.32
CA THR A 164 7.68 -13.69 6.60
C THR A 164 7.54 -14.22 5.18
N GLY A 165 6.43 -14.90 4.86
CA GLY A 165 6.26 -15.59 3.59
C GLY A 165 7.15 -16.83 3.44
N GLN A 166 7.93 -17.20 4.47
CA GLN A 166 8.80 -18.37 4.41
C GLN A 166 7.97 -19.65 4.31
N PRO A 167 8.21 -20.50 3.30
CA PRO A 167 7.56 -21.80 3.20
C PRO A 167 7.90 -22.68 4.40
N ASN A 168 6.90 -23.34 4.97
CA ASN A 168 7.08 -24.27 6.09
C ASN A 168 6.78 -25.73 5.71
N VAL A 169 6.38 -25.98 4.46
CA VAL A 169 6.15 -27.30 3.87
C VAL A 169 6.63 -27.30 2.42
N THR A 170 6.80 -28.50 1.85
CA THR A 170 7.11 -28.67 0.42
C THR A 170 5.92 -28.22 -0.43
N PRO A 171 6.15 -27.44 -1.50
CA PRO A 171 5.10 -27.10 -2.45
C PRO A 171 4.52 -28.34 -3.16
N VAL A 172 3.23 -28.30 -3.43
CA VAL A 172 2.47 -29.32 -4.18
C VAL A 172 1.83 -28.69 -5.40
N HIS A 173 1.33 -29.49 -6.34
CA HIS A 173 0.51 -28.97 -7.44
C HIS A 173 -0.82 -28.41 -6.90
N GLU A 174 -1.42 -27.44 -7.58
CA GLU A 174 -2.70 -26.85 -7.15
C GLU A 174 -3.81 -27.89 -6.97
N GLU A 175 -3.83 -28.93 -7.81
CA GLU A 175 -4.76 -30.06 -7.72
C GLU A 175 -4.64 -30.83 -6.39
N ASP A 176 -3.47 -30.77 -5.75
CA ASP A 176 -3.13 -31.46 -4.50
C ASP A 176 -3.15 -30.51 -3.29
N MET A 177 -3.62 -29.26 -3.44
CA MET A 177 -3.57 -28.25 -2.37
C MET A 177 -4.31 -28.69 -1.10
N GLU A 178 -5.31 -29.55 -1.22
CA GLU A 178 -6.09 -30.07 -0.10
C GLU A 178 -5.28 -30.93 0.89
N PHE A 179 -4.13 -31.45 0.46
CA PHE A 179 -3.22 -32.22 1.31
C PHE A 179 -2.29 -31.33 2.16
N LEU A 180 -2.27 -30.01 1.91
CA LEU A 180 -1.45 -29.09 2.70
C LEU A 180 -2.05 -28.87 4.10
N PRO A 181 -1.24 -28.84 5.17
CA PRO A 181 -1.75 -28.70 6.54
C PRO A 181 -2.39 -27.34 6.84
N CYS A 182 -2.10 -26.32 6.03
CA CYS A 182 -2.73 -24.99 6.13
C CYS A 182 -3.99 -24.85 5.26
N TYR A 183 -4.34 -25.86 4.46
CA TYR A 183 -5.56 -25.83 3.66
C TYR A 183 -6.79 -25.98 4.57
N SER A 184 -7.83 -25.21 4.26
CA SER A 184 -9.11 -25.31 4.95
C SER A 184 -10.25 -25.04 3.97
N ALA A 185 -11.08 -26.06 3.72
CA ALA A 185 -12.22 -25.97 2.80
C ALA A 185 -13.24 -24.89 3.23
N SER A 186 -13.37 -24.59 4.52
CA SER A 186 -14.28 -23.54 5.00
C SER A 186 -13.78 -22.12 4.74
N VAL A 187 -12.48 -21.94 4.54
CA VAL A 187 -11.85 -20.63 4.30
C VAL A 187 -11.56 -20.43 2.82
N ILE A 188 -11.00 -21.44 2.17
CA ILE A 188 -10.53 -21.39 0.78
C ILE A 188 -11.62 -21.84 -0.20
N GLY A 189 -12.40 -22.85 0.16
CA GLY A 189 -13.33 -23.51 -0.76
C GLY A 189 -12.64 -24.47 -1.72
N GLU A 190 -13.30 -24.78 -2.84
CA GLU A 190 -12.85 -25.78 -3.82
C GLU A 190 -11.73 -25.29 -4.75
N ARG A 191 -11.55 -23.98 -4.88
CA ARG A 191 -10.56 -23.36 -5.77
C ARG A 191 -9.81 -22.28 -5.01
N TYR A 192 -8.53 -22.13 -5.33
CA TYR A 192 -7.71 -21.11 -4.68
C TYR A 192 -8.18 -19.69 -5.02
N LEU A 193 -8.34 -19.39 -6.31
CA LEU A 193 -8.75 -18.06 -6.77
C LEU A 193 -10.16 -17.71 -6.33
N ARG A 194 -10.32 -16.50 -5.77
CA ARG A 194 -11.64 -16.01 -5.33
C ARG A 194 -12.47 -15.55 -6.52
N LYS A 195 -13.73 -15.21 -6.24
CA LYS A 195 -14.70 -14.80 -7.26
C LYS A 195 -14.22 -13.61 -8.09
N CYS A 196 -13.65 -12.57 -7.47
CA CYS A 196 -13.16 -11.41 -8.20
C CYS A 196 -12.04 -11.83 -9.18
N GLU A 197 -11.05 -12.57 -8.70
CA GLU A 197 -9.88 -12.97 -9.48
C GLU A 197 -10.27 -13.91 -10.63
N SER A 198 -11.15 -14.87 -10.36
CA SER A 198 -11.70 -15.78 -11.36
C SER A 198 -12.40 -15.02 -12.49
N LEU A 199 -13.20 -14.00 -12.14
CA LEU A 199 -13.87 -13.15 -13.12
C LEU A 199 -12.86 -12.27 -13.90
N SER A 200 -11.88 -11.69 -13.22
CA SER A 200 -10.85 -10.86 -13.83
C SER A 200 -10.01 -11.63 -14.85
N ILE A 201 -9.60 -12.85 -14.51
CA ILE A 201 -8.84 -13.73 -15.41
C ILE A 201 -9.71 -14.15 -16.61
N ALA A 202 -10.96 -14.59 -16.35
CA ALA A 202 -11.88 -14.97 -17.43
C ALA A 202 -12.15 -13.80 -18.39
N ASN A 203 -12.38 -12.59 -17.86
CA ASN A 203 -12.55 -11.39 -18.67
C ASN A 203 -11.29 -11.03 -19.46
N GLY A 204 -10.10 -11.23 -18.88
CA GLY A 204 -8.83 -11.07 -19.56
C GLY A 204 -8.70 -11.99 -20.76
N PHE A 205 -9.06 -13.27 -20.60
CA PHE A 205 -9.07 -14.26 -21.69
C PHE A 205 -10.06 -13.88 -22.79
N ILE A 206 -11.30 -13.55 -22.43
CA ILE A 206 -12.34 -13.12 -23.40
C ILE A 206 -11.85 -11.90 -24.20
N ARG A 207 -11.27 -10.91 -23.52
CA ARG A 207 -10.74 -9.71 -24.16
C ARG A 207 -9.60 -10.03 -25.11
N TYR A 208 -8.69 -10.91 -24.71
CA TYR A 208 -7.59 -11.38 -25.55
C TYR A 208 -8.13 -12.03 -26.83
N GLU A 209 -8.99 -13.04 -26.71
CA GLU A 209 -9.58 -13.75 -27.85
C GLU A 209 -10.34 -12.81 -28.80
N GLN A 210 -11.16 -11.91 -28.26
CA GLN A 210 -11.89 -10.94 -29.07
C GLN A 210 -10.94 -10.00 -29.83
N SER A 211 -9.88 -9.54 -29.16
CA SER A 211 -8.88 -8.66 -29.78
C SER A 211 -8.11 -9.35 -30.91
N THR A 212 -7.76 -10.62 -30.75
CA THR A 212 -7.08 -11.40 -31.79
C THR A 212 -7.99 -11.67 -33.00
N HIS A 213 -9.30 -11.59 -32.81
CA HIS A 213 -10.30 -11.70 -33.88
C HIS A 213 -10.78 -10.35 -34.43
N GLY A 214 -10.10 -9.24 -34.10
CA GLY A 214 -10.41 -7.91 -34.65
C GLY A 214 -11.66 -7.25 -34.06
N THR A 215 -12.13 -7.74 -32.91
CA THR A 215 -13.28 -7.18 -32.18
C THR A 215 -12.82 -6.59 -30.84
N ASN A 216 -13.59 -5.64 -30.31
CA ASN A 216 -13.32 -5.04 -29.00
C ASN A 216 -14.41 -5.44 -28.02
N PHE A 217 -14.03 -6.16 -26.96
CA PHE A 217 -14.94 -6.51 -25.89
C PHE A 217 -15.23 -5.28 -25.02
N LEU A 218 -16.44 -4.73 -25.13
CA LEU A 218 -16.91 -3.61 -24.32
C LEU A 218 -17.77 -4.06 -23.12
N GLY A 219 -17.95 -5.37 -22.94
CA GLY A 219 -19.09 -5.95 -22.22
C GLY A 219 -18.84 -6.47 -20.80
N SER A 220 -17.66 -6.28 -20.21
CA SER A 220 -17.42 -6.69 -18.82
C SER A 220 -17.12 -5.52 -17.90
N PRO A 221 -17.63 -5.55 -16.65
CA PRO A 221 -17.20 -4.63 -15.61
C PRO A 221 -15.69 -4.69 -15.51
N ALA A 222 -15.02 -3.55 -15.68
CA ALA A 222 -13.61 -3.46 -15.30
C ALA A 222 -13.58 -3.35 -13.77
N SER A 223 -13.45 -4.50 -13.10
CA SER A 223 -13.24 -4.60 -11.67
C SER A 223 -11.78 -4.91 -11.41
N THR A 224 -11.16 -4.16 -10.51
CA THR A 224 -9.88 -4.56 -9.92
C THR A 224 -10.15 -5.46 -8.73
N CYS A 225 -9.21 -6.35 -8.40
CA CYS A 225 -9.26 -7.16 -7.19
C CYS A 225 -8.18 -6.68 -6.23
N ASP A 226 -8.51 -6.65 -4.95
CA ASP A 226 -7.56 -6.38 -3.87
C ASP A 226 -6.63 -7.62 -3.69
N TYR A 227 -5.53 -7.51 -2.91
CA TYR A 227 -4.55 -8.61 -2.82
C TYR A 227 -4.96 -9.76 -1.89
N ASP A 228 -5.84 -9.50 -0.91
CA ASP A 228 -6.78 -10.52 -0.48
C ASP A 228 -7.79 -10.58 -1.62
N GLY A 229 -8.14 -11.67 -2.30
CA GLY A 229 -8.96 -11.63 -3.54
C GLY A 229 -10.41 -11.06 -3.46
N SER A 230 -10.74 -10.17 -2.53
CA SER A 230 -11.93 -9.31 -2.54
C SER A 230 -11.93 -8.31 -3.69
N TYR A 231 -13.09 -7.67 -3.90
CA TYR A 231 -13.23 -6.64 -4.93
C TYR A 231 -12.52 -5.35 -4.52
N GLY A 232 -11.80 -4.77 -5.48
CA GLY A 232 -11.14 -3.48 -5.33
C GLY A 232 -12.14 -2.32 -5.19
N PRO A 233 -11.63 -1.10 -4.90
CA PRO A 233 -12.46 0.04 -4.53
C PRO A 233 -13.34 0.58 -5.66
N ILE A 234 -13.05 0.24 -6.93
CA ILE A 234 -13.72 0.83 -8.09
C ILE A 234 -14.17 -0.26 -9.07
N GLN A 235 -15.42 -0.16 -9.52
CA GLN A 235 -15.97 -0.90 -10.64
C GLN A 235 -16.46 0.07 -11.73
N ILE A 236 -16.12 -0.21 -12.98
CA ILE A 236 -16.60 0.59 -14.12
C ILE A 236 -17.71 -0.18 -14.83
N LEU A 237 -18.89 0.45 -14.93
CA LEU A 237 -20.06 -0.09 -15.61
C LEU A 237 -20.60 0.98 -16.58
N ASN A 238 -20.71 0.64 -17.86
CA ASN A 238 -21.30 1.51 -18.89
C ASN A 238 -20.72 2.94 -18.92
N GLY A 239 -19.42 3.11 -18.69
CA GLY A 239 -18.75 4.41 -18.68
C GLY A 239 -18.92 5.22 -17.38
N ILE A 240 -19.43 4.61 -16.33
CA ILE A 240 -19.53 5.20 -14.98
C ILE A 240 -18.65 4.38 -14.02
N ALA A 241 -17.82 5.07 -13.25
CA ALA A 241 -17.00 4.50 -12.19
C ALA A 241 -17.74 4.61 -10.85
N TYR A 242 -17.89 3.48 -10.17
CA TYR A 242 -18.61 3.36 -8.90
C TYR A 242 -17.66 2.97 -7.78
N CYS A 243 -17.84 3.55 -6.60
CA CYS A 243 -17.20 3.02 -5.40
C CYS A 243 -17.83 1.69 -5.00
N THR A 244 -16.98 0.73 -4.66
CA THR A 244 -17.38 -0.66 -4.47
C THR A 244 -16.87 -1.17 -3.13
N GLY A 245 -17.68 -2.00 -2.46
CA GLY A 245 -17.28 -2.71 -1.25
C GLY A 245 -16.48 -3.97 -1.55
N ARG A 246 -15.94 -4.58 -0.49
CA ARG A 246 -15.13 -5.81 -0.59
C ARG A 246 -15.89 -7.01 -1.17
N ASP A 247 -17.21 -7.02 -1.05
CA ASP A 247 -18.10 -8.04 -1.61
C ASP A 247 -18.50 -7.76 -3.08
N GLY A 248 -18.03 -6.67 -3.65
CA GLY A 248 -18.31 -6.27 -5.03
C GLY A 248 -19.62 -5.50 -5.20
N LYS A 249 -20.33 -5.14 -4.11
CA LYS A 249 -21.52 -4.31 -4.19
C LYS A 249 -21.16 -2.84 -4.34
N ILE A 250 -21.92 -2.13 -5.18
CA ILE A 250 -21.85 -0.68 -5.32
C ILE A 250 -22.23 -0.03 -3.99
N LEU A 251 -21.41 0.90 -3.53
CA LEU A 251 -21.62 1.67 -2.32
C LEU A 251 -22.41 2.92 -2.65
N GLY A 252 -23.57 3.08 -2.01
CA GLY A 252 -24.36 4.31 -2.01
C GLY A 252 -24.51 4.97 -3.38
N ALA A 253 -24.36 6.29 -3.42
CA ALA A 253 -24.42 7.11 -4.63
C ALA A 253 -23.04 7.65 -5.03
N TRP A 254 -21.94 7.06 -4.54
CA TRP A 254 -20.58 7.52 -4.83
C TRP A 254 -20.12 7.03 -6.21
N GLN A 255 -20.12 7.94 -7.17
CA GLN A 255 -19.80 7.64 -8.57
C GLN A 255 -19.30 8.87 -9.33
N THR A 256 -18.67 8.63 -10.47
CA THR A 256 -18.27 9.67 -11.43
C THR A 256 -18.23 9.07 -12.83
N THR A 257 -18.24 9.91 -13.87
CA THR A 257 -18.04 9.40 -15.23
C THR A 257 -16.58 9.01 -15.44
N VAL A 258 -16.30 8.07 -16.35
CA VAL A 258 -14.91 7.71 -16.68
C VAL A 258 -14.07 8.90 -17.15
N ALA A 259 -14.70 9.93 -17.73
CA ALA A 259 -14.01 11.16 -18.14
C ALA A 259 -13.48 12.00 -16.96
N THR A 260 -14.09 11.86 -15.79
CA THR A 260 -13.78 12.61 -14.56
C THR A 260 -13.31 11.71 -13.43
N MET A 261 -12.83 10.50 -13.77
CA MET A 261 -12.38 9.48 -12.81
C MET A 261 -10.95 9.71 -12.30
N GLN A 262 -10.17 10.60 -12.94
CA GLN A 262 -8.79 10.84 -12.54
C GLN A 262 -8.69 11.25 -11.06
N GLY A 263 -7.89 10.51 -10.29
CA GLY A 263 -7.70 10.73 -8.85
C GLY A 263 -8.77 10.09 -7.94
N MET A 264 -9.78 9.41 -8.49
CA MET A 264 -10.75 8.64 -7.70
C MET A 264 -10.07 7.46 -6.99
N ASN A 265 -10.29 7.34 -5.67
CA ASN A 265 -9.77 6.26 -4.82
C ASN A 265 -10.84 5.63 -3.91
N CYS A 266 -12.00 6.28 -3.74
CA CYS A 266 -13.12 5.80 -2.92
C CYS A 266 -12.83 5.61 -1.43
N ASN A 267 -11.76 6.19 -0.89
CA ASN A 267 -11.36 6.01 0.50
C ASN A 267 -12.47 6.47 1.45
N CYS A 268 -13.02 7.67 1.27
CA CYS A 268 -14.08 8.21 2.14
C CYS A 268 -15.36 7.38 2.07
N ALA A 269 -15.75 6.92 0.87
CA ALA A 269 -16.91 6.05 0.68
C ALA A 269 -16.74 4.70 1.41
N ARG A 270 -15.58 4.04 1.28
CA ARG A 270 -15.30 2.77 1.97
C ARG A 270 -15.18 2.96 3.48
N ASP A 271 -14.58 4.05 3.93
CA ASP A 271 -14.49 4.38 5.36
C ASP A 271 -15.88 4.60 5.96
N THR A 272 -16.73 5.34 5.25
CA THR A 272 -18.12 5.63 5.66
C THR A 272 -19.00 4.39 5.73
N MET A 273 -18.85 3.47 4.77
CA MET A 273 -19.76 2.33 4.61
C MET A 273 -19.28 1.02 5.23
N ILE A 274 -17.97 0.87 5.44
CA ILE A 274 -17.35 -0.40 5.83
C ILE A 274 -16.55 -0.21 7.11
N TYR A 275 -15.44 0.51 7.02
CA TYR A 275 -14.42 0.41 8.05
C TYR A 275 -14.82 1.09 9.37
N PHE A 276 -15.38 2.30 9.34
CA PHE A 276 -15.81 2.98 10.57
C PHE A 276 -17.03 2.30 11.21
N PRO A 277 -18.09 1.94 10.46
CA PRO A 277 -19.23 1.21 11.01
C PRO A 277 -18.87 -0.13 11.65
N GLU A 278 -17.89 -0.87 11.13
CA GLU A 278 -17.40 -2.13 11.73
C GLU A 278 -16.86 -1.94 13.16
N ARG A 279 -16.43 -0.72 13.52
CA ARG A 279 -16.01 -0.35 14.89
C ARG A 279 -17.08 0.44 15.66
N GLY A 280 -18.29 0.57 15.14
CA GLY A 280 -19.34 1.40 15.74
C GLY A 280 -19.01 2.90 15.70
N MET A 281 -18.18 3.33 14.74
CA MET A 281 -17.82 4.72 14.51
C MET A 281 -18.48 5.25 13.23
N THR A 282 -18.43 6.56 13.06
CA THR A 282 -18.87 7.25 11.83
C THR A 282 -17.78 8.19 11.36
N VAL A 283 -17.60 8.28 10.05
CA VAL A 283 -16.71 9.28 9.45
C VAL A 283 -17.27 10.67 9.75
N THR A 284 -16.40 11.58 10.20
CA THR A 284 -16.75 12.96 10.56
C THR A 284 -16.48 13.95 9.42
N GLU A 285 -15.59 13.57 8.52
CA GLU A 285 -15.15 14.34 7.38
C GLU A 285 -16.19 14.30 6.25
N THR A 286 -16.18 15.35 5.45
CA THR A 286 -17.03 15.45 4.26
C THR A 286 -16.41 14.67 3.10
N CYS A 287 -17.22 13.82 2.46
CA CYS A 287 -16.83 13.13 1.23
C CYS A 287 -17.25 13.91 -0.03
N GLU A 288 -16.46 13.81 -1.08
CA GLU A 288 -16.86 14.19 -2.43
C GLU A 288 -17.83 13.17 -3.05
N ALA A 289 -18.56 13.58 -4.10
CA ALA A 289 -19.51 12.71 -4.80
C ALA A 289 -18.85 11.50 -5.50
N ASN A 290 -17.56 11.59 -5.82
CA ASN A 290 -16.76 10.47 -6.36
C ASN A 290 -16.29 9.48 -5.27
N GLY A 291 -16.63 9.73 -3.99
CA GLY A 291 -16.24 8.88 -2.86
C GLY A 291 -14.86 9.15 -2.25
N ASN A 292 -14.14 10.17 -2.72
CA ASN A 292 -12.90 10.63 -2.10
C ASN A 292 -13.20 11.51 -0.87
N TYR A 293 -12.20 11.70 -0.02
CA TYR A 293 -12.26 12.75 1.01
C TYR A 293 -12.20 14.12 0.34
N GLN A 294 -13.05 15.05 0.76
CA GLN A 294 -12.94 16.44 0.35
C GLN A 294 -11.68 17.05 0.98
N PRO A 295 -10.70 17.58 0.21
CA PRO A 295 -9.42 18.00 0.81
C PRO A 295 -9.56 19.13 1.83
N LEU A 296 -10.50 20.06 1.62
CA LEU A 296 -10.81 21.13 2.58
C LEU A 296 -11.99 20.70 3.45
N GLN A 297 -11.75 20.62 4.75
CA GLN A 297 -12.73 20.33 5.78
C GLN A 297 -12.95 21.55 6.68
N SER A 298 -14.07 21.55 7.42
CA SER A 298 -14.38 22.62 8.36
C SER A 298 -15.25 22.15 9.52
N VAL A 299 -14.98 22.66 10.72
CA VAL A 299 -15.87 22.55 11.88
C VAL A 299 -16.08 23.96 12.44
N GLY A 300 -17.29 24.51 12.25
CA GLY A 300 -17.58 25.90 12.60
C GLY A 300 -16.73 26.88 11.78
N SER A 301 -15.91 27.70 12.46
CA SER A 301 -15.00 28.68 11.83
C SER A 301 -13.55 28.17 11.70
N VAL A 302 -13.30 26.90 12.01
CA VAL A 302 -11.98 26.26 11.91
C VAL A 302 -11.93 25.42 10.65
N TYR A 303 -10.90 25.64 9.83
CA TYR A 303 -10.63 24.92 8.59
C TYR A 303 -9.42 24.02 8.75
N TYR A 304 -9.40 22.90 8.04
CA TYR A 304 -8.24 22.03 8.00
C TYR A 304 -8.18 21.28 6.68
N CYS A 305 -6.95 20.94 6.28
CA CYS A 305 -6.73 20.09 5.11
C CYS A 305 -6.64 18.64 5.55
N VAL A 306 -7.25 17.74 4.78
CA VAL A 306 -7.07 16.29 4.91
C VAL A 306 -6.38 15.73 3.68
N ASP A 307 -5.61 14.67 3.89
CA ASP A 307 -5.02 13.87 2.82
C ASP A 307 -6.04 12.92 2.18
N THR A 308 -5.56 12.10 1.23
CA THR A 308 -6.39 11.11 0.53
C THR A 308 -7.00 10.04 1.44
N ASP A 309 -6.54 9.91 2.68
CA ASP A 309 -7.00 8.95 3.71
C ASP A 309 -7.84 9.61 4.80
N GLY A 310 -8.15 10.90 4.68
CA GLY A 310 -8.98 11.66 5.62
C GLY A 310 -8.24 12.15 6.86
N TYR A 311 -6.91 12.07 6.91
CA TYR A 311 -6.13 12.54 8.06
C TYR A 311 -5.73 14.00 7.89
N HIS A 312 -5.97 14.80 8.93
CA HIS A 312 -5.67 16.23 8.92
C HIS A 312 -4.17 16.49 9.08
N THR A 313 -3.66 17.53 8.42
CA THR A 313 -2.25 17.94 8.56
C THR A 313 -2.08 19.13 9.50
N GLU A 314 -2.91 20.16 9.37
CA GLU A 314 -2.83 21.41 10.14
C GLU A 314 -4.21 22.07 10.29
N LEU A 315 -4.43 22.80 11.39
CA LEU A 315 -5.67 23.56 11.67
C LEU A 315 -5.46 25.05 11.38
N PHE A 316 -6.46 25.70 10.79
CA PHE A 316 -6.45 27.11 10.41
C PHE A 316 -7.69 27.83 10.92
N GLU A 317 -7.51 28.98 11.57
CA GLU A 317 -8.62 29.85 11.97
C GLU A 317 -8.87 30.95 10.92
N GLY A 318 -10.15 31.21 10.61
CA GLY A 318 -10.54 32.35 9.78
C GLY A 318 -10.62 32.03 8.29
N THR A 319 -9.52 32.19 7.54
CA THR A 319 -9.55 32.04 6.07
C THR A 319 -9.23 30.61 5.65
N PRO A 320 -10.00 29.97 4.76
CA PRO A 320 -9.73 28.62 4.29
C PRO A 320 -8.36 28.51 3.58
N PRO A 321 -7.53 27.51 3.90
CA PRO A 321 -6.26 27.26 3.21
C PRO A 321 -6.48 26.65 1.82
N ASP A 322 -5.46 26.71 0.95
CA ASP A 322 -5.42 25.92 -0.29
C ASP A 322 -4.97 24.48 0.01
N CYS A 323 -5.93 23.55 -0.01
CA CYS A 323 -5.68 22.14 0.27
C CYS A 323 -5.38 21.29 -0.98
N ARG A 324 -5.29 21.88 -2.19
CA ARG A 324 -5.14 21.09 -3.44
C ARG A 324 -3.90 20.20 -3.45
N LYS A 325 -2.83 20.61 -2.78
CA LYS A 325 -1.59 19.83 -2.67
C LYS A 325 -1.74 18.52 -1.88
N TYR A 326 -2.75 18.42 -0.99
CA TYR A 326 -3.01 17.22 -0.17
C TYR A 326 -3.92 16.21 -0.88
N ALA A 327 -4.57 16.60 -1.97
CA ALA A 327 -5.43 15.74 -2.77
C ALA A 327 -4.66 14.72 -3.63
N ALA A 328 -3.33 14.86 -3.75
CA ALA A 328 -2.47 14.09 -4.65
C ALA A 328 -1.48 13.15 -3.91
N THR A 329 -1.53 13.10 -2.58
CA THR A 329 -0.61 12.37 -1.70
C THR A 329 -1.36 11.39 -0.82
#